data_AF-A0A6V7X6B6-F1
#
_entry.id   AF-A0A6V7X6B6-F1
#
_cell.length_a   1.000
_cell.length_b   1.000
_cell.length_c   1.000
_cell.angle_alpha   90.00
_cell.angle_beta   90.00
_cell.angle_gamma   90.00
#
_symmetry.space_group_name_H-M   'P 1'
#
loop_
_entity.id
_entity.type
_entity.pdbx_description
1 polymer ?
#
loop_
_entity_poly.entity_id
_entity_poly.type
_entity_poly.pdbx_seq_one_letter_code
_entity_poly.pdbx_strand_id
1 'polypeptide(L)'
;MRIKKKYTTGTAATYISRKKALRKLQLSLKDFGRLCILKGIYPREPNHLKKANKGGSTEPKIYYHVRDIKFLAQEPLINKFREYKIFLKKVNHAKAKKEELKVKSLFRRKPKFTYDHIIKERYPAFISALRDLDDALCLCFAFCCF
;
A
#
# COMPACT_ATOMS: atom_id res chain seq x y z
N MET A 1 40.31 1.54 -6.00
CA MET A 1 38.83 1.49 -5.87
C MET A 1 38.38 0.05 -5.69
N ARG A 2 37.60 -0.28 -4.65
CA ARG A 2 37.05 -1.65 -4.47
C ARG A 2 36.08 -2.01 -5.60
N ILE A 3 36.16 -3.25 -6.10
CA ILE A 3 35.26 -3.78 -7.14
C ILE A 3 33.83 -3.74 -6.64
N LYS A 4 32.92 -3.09 -7.39
CA LYS A 4 31.50 -3.01 -7.05
C LYS A 4 30.82 -4.35 -7.31
N LYS A 5 30.03 -4.83 -6.34
CA LYS A 5 29.28 -6.08 -6.46
C LYS A 5 28.22 -5.97 -7.57
N LYS A 6 28.02 -7.03 -8.35
CA LYS A 6 27.01 -7.04 -9.42
C LYS A 6 25.61 -6.75 -8.84
N TYR A 7 24.81 -5.99 -9.58
CA TYR A 7 23.42 -5.61 -9.24
C TYR A 7 23.24 -4.69 -8.02
N THR A 8 24.30 -4.02 -7.56
CA THR A 8 24.20 -2.99 -6.51
C THR A 8 23.98 -1.59 -7.07
N THR A 9 24.14 -1.40 -8.37
CA THR A 9 24.00 -0.11 -9.07
C THR A 9 23.10 -0.24 -10.31
N GLY A 10 22.55 0.89 -10.77
CA GLY A 10 21.71 0.98 -11.97
C GLY A 10 20.31 0.40 -11.78
N THR A 11 19.68 -0.04 -12.88
CA THR A 11 18.29 -0.53 -12.94
C THR A 11 17.97 -1.60 -11.90
N ALA A 12 18.94 -2.46 -11.55
CA ALA A 12 18.76 -3.51 -10.55
C ALA A 12 18.59 -2.99 -9.11
N ALA A 13 19.05 -1.77 -8.83
CA ALA A 13 18.93 -1.11 -7.53
C ALA A 13 17.72 -0.14 -7.48
N THR A 14 17.27 0.36 -8.63
CA THR A 14 16.18 1.34 -8.73
C THR A 14 14.79 0.72 -8.58
N TYR A 15 14.63 -0.54 -8.99
CA TYR A 15 13.33 -1.22 -9.00
C TYR A 15 13.28 -2.38 -8.00
N ILE A 16 12.08 -2.62 -7.48
CA ILE A 16 11.77 -3.74 -6.59
C ILE A 16 10.49 -4.43 -7.07
N SER A 17 10.51 -5.76 -7.12
CA SER A 17 9.32 -6.53 -7.52
C SER A 17 8.24 -6.46 -6.43
N ARG A 18 6.97 -6.58 -6.82
CA ARG A 18 5.82 -6.58 -5.90
C ARG A 18 5.99 -7.55 -4.73
N LYS A 19 6.41 -8.78 -4.99
CA LYS A 19 6.67 -9.80 -3.95
C LYS A 19 7.75 -9.37 -2.95
N LYS A 20 8.79 -8.66 -3.40
CA LYS A 20 9.83 -8.11 -2.53
C LYS A 20 9.32 -6.90 -1.73
N ALA A 21 8.53 -6.03 -2.35
CA ALA A 21 7.90 -4.88 -1.69
C ALA A 21 6.96 -5.32 -0.56
N LEU A 22 6.08 -6.31 -0.81
CA LEU A 22 5.17 -6.88 0.18
C LEU A 22 5.92 -7.42 1.42
N ARG A 23 6.99 -8.19 1.18
CA ARG A 23 7.83 -8.72 2.27
C ARG A 23 8.51 -7.61 3.06
N LYS A 24 8.98 -6.55 2.39
CA LYS A 24 9.67 -5.42 3.04
C LYS A 24 8.72 -4.59 3.91
N LEU A 25 7.50 -4.34 3.44
CA LEU A 25 6.49 -3.57 4.19
C LEU A 25 5.72 -4.41 5.22
N GLN A 26 5.82 -5.75 5.13
CA GLN A 26 5.08 -6.70 5.95
C GLN A 26 3.55 -6.50 5.87
N LEU A 27 3.06 -6.30 4.64
CA LEU A 27 1.65 -6.08 4.35
C LEU A 27 1.06 -7.24 3.53
N SER A 28 -0.26 -7.43 3.65
CA SER A 28 -1.00 -8.31 2.73
C SER A 28 -1.10 -7.68 1.34
N LEU A 29 -1.41 -8.49 0.32
CA LEU A 29 -1.61 -7.99 -1.05
C LEU A 29 -2.72 -6.93 -1.12
N LYS A 30 -3.82 -7.15 -0.36
CA LYS A 30 -4.98 -6.26 -0.32
C LYS A 30 -4.64 -4.93 0.35
N ASP A 31 -3.95 -4.96 1.49
CA ASP A 31 -3.57 -3.76 2.22
C ASP A 31 -2.50 -2.96 1.47
N PHE A 32 -1.55 -3.65 0.83
CA PHE A 32 -0.59 -3.01 -0.06
C PHE A 32 -1.28 -2.33 -1.25
N GLY A 33 -2.25 -2.98 -1.88
CA GLY A 33 -3.03 -2.38 -2.96
C GLY A 33 -3.79 -1.12 -2.50
N ARG A 34 -4.48 -1.20 -1.35
CA ARG A 34 -5.15 -0.04 -0.74
C ARG A 34 -4.18 1.11 -0.47
N LEU A 35 -3.02 0.81 0.12
CA LEU A 35 -2.00 1.80 0.43
C LEU A 35 -1.45 2.46 -0.84
N CYS A 36 -1.18 1.68 -1.88
CA CYS A 36 -0.73 2.17 -3.18
C CYS A 36 -1.75 3.12 -3.83
N ILE A 37 -3.04 2.79 -3.79
CA ILE A 37 -4.11 3.65 -4.33
C ILE A 37 -4.16 4.98 -3.55
N LEU A 38 -4.16 4.91 -2.22
CA LEU A 38 -4.24 6.10 -1.37
C LEU A 38 -3.05 7.05 -1.60
N LYS A 39 -1.84 6.51 -1.73
CA LYS A 39 -0.62 7.29 -1.98
C LYS A 39 -0.33 7.58 -3.46
N GLY A 40 -1.15 7.10 -4.39
CA GLY A 40 -0.92 7.28 -5.83
C GLY A 40 0.37 6.63 -6.35
N ILE A 41 0.76 5.48 -5.78
CA ILE A 41 1.96 4.75 -6.21
C ILE A 41 1.56 3.63 -7.16
N TYR A 42 1.98 3.79 -8.40
CA TYR A 42 1.65 2.88 -9.49
C TYR A 42 2.84 1.99 -9.86
N PRO A 43 2.58 0.79 -10.41
CA PRO A 43 3.64 -0.05 -10.94
C PRO A 43 4.36 0.63 -12.12
N ARG A 44 5.63 0.28 -12.29
CA ARG A 44 6.50 0.83 -13.35
C ARG A 44 7.19 -0.29 -14.09
N GLU A 45 7.41 -0.10 -15.39
CA GLU A 45 8.16 -1.03 -16.23
C GLU A 45 9.64 -0.63 -16.26
N PRO A 46 10.57 -1.51 -15.86
CA PRO A 46 12.00 -1.26 -16.00
C PRO A 46 12.43 -1.35 -17.47
N ASN A 47 13.20 -0.37 -17.96
CA ASN A 47 13.77 -0.36 -19.32
C ASN A 47 14.58 -1.63 -19.67
N HIS A 48 15.16 -2.28 -18.66
CA HIS A 48 15.91 -3.53 -18.82
C HIS A 48 15.46 -4.59 -17.79
N LEU A 49 14.46 -5.39 -18.16
CA LEU A 49 13.85 -6.43 -17.32
C LEU A 49 14.85 -7.45 -16.77
N LYS A 50 15.77 -7.96 -17.60
CA LYS A 50 16.80 -8.94 -17.18
C LYS A 50 17.72 -8.37 -16.09
N LYS A 51 18.10 -7.09 -16.20
CA LYS A 51 18.94 -6.41 -15.19
C LYS A 51 18.15 -6.16 -13.90
N ALA A 52 16.88 -5.73 -14.01
CA ALA A 52 16.00 -5.56 -12.85
C ALA A 52 15.76 -6.87 -12.08
N ASN A 53 15.69 -7.99 -12.79
CA ASN A 53 15.58 -9.34 -12.21
C ASN A 53 16.90 -9.94 -11.73
N LYS A 54 18.01 -9.20 -11.77
CA LYS A 54 19.33 -9.70 -11.40
C LYS A 54 19.73 -10.99 -12.14
N GLY A 55 19.37 -11.07 -13.42
CA GLY A 55 19.63 -12.24 -14.27
C GLY A 55 18.60 -13.38 -14.14
N GLY A 56 17.53 -13.19 -13.36
CA GLY A 56 16.44 -14.17 -13.25
C GLY A 56 15.49 -14.19 -14.47
N SER A 57 14.49 -15.05 -14.40
CA SER A 57 13.51 -15.34 -15.48
C SER A 57 12.89 -14.09 -16.13
N THR A 58 12.64 -14.17 -17.43
CA THR A 58 11.99 -13.13 -18.27
C THR A 58 10.47 -13.03 -18.04
N GLU A 59 9.92 -13.74 -17.05
CA GLU A 59 8.50 -13.70 -16.75
C GLU A 59 8.03 -12.26 -16.43
N PRO A 60 6.82 -11.90 -16.89
CA PRO A 60 6.25 -10.59 -16.63
C PRO A 60 6.02 -10.43 -15.12
N LYS A 61 6.67 -9.41 -14.55
CA LYS A 61 6.58 -9.11 -13.12
C LYS A 61 6.25 -7.64 -12.94
N ILE A 62 5.48 -7.36 -11.90
CA ILE A 62 5.13 -6.00 -11.50
C ILE A 62 6.28 -5.43 -10.65
N TYR A 63 6.82 -4.29 -11.08
CA TYR A 63 7.85 -3.56 -10.35
C TYR A 63 7.35 -2.22 -9.83
N TYR A 64 8.00 -1.75 -8.78
CA TYR A 64 7.84 -0.42 -8.20
C TYR A 64 9.21 0.20 -8.04
N HIS A 65 9.29 1.52 -7.93
CA HIS A 65 10.55 2.15 -7.55
C HIS A 65 10.86 1.90 -6.07
N VAL A 66 12.14 1.68 -5.78
CA VAL A 66 12.61 1.50 -4.40
C VAL A 66 12.37 2.75 -3.56
N ARG A 67 12.43 3.95 -4.17
CA ARG A 67 12.15 5.23 -3.51
C ARG A 67 10.70 5.28 -3.01
N ASP A 68 9.74 4.94 -3.87
CA ASP A 68 8.32 4.94 -3.55
C ASP A 68 8.00 3.93 -2.44
N ILE A 69 8.61 2.73 -2.47
CA ILE A 69 8.45 1.75 -1.39
C ILE A 69 9.08 2.24 -0.07
N LYS A 70 10.18 3.00 -0.13
CA LYS A 70 10.79 3.60 1.07
C LYS A 70 9.87 4.68 1.66
N PHE A 71 9.27 5.49 0.79
CA PHE A 71 8.28 6.50 1.18
C PHE A 71 7.04 5.84 1.82
N LEU A 72 6.51 4.77 1.23
CA LEU A 72 5.42 3.98 1.83
C LEU A 72 5.77 3.44 3.22
N ALA A 73 7.02 3.05 3.45
CA ALA A 73 7.44 2.50 4.74
C ALA A 73 7.33 3.51 5.90
N GLN A 74 7.30 4.81 5.60
CA GLN A 74 7.16 5.88 6.59
C GLN A 74 5.70 6.22 6.88
N GLU A 75 4.75 5.64 6.14
CA GLU A 75 3.35 6.01 6.22
C GLU A 75 2.66 5.46 7.49
N PRO A 76 2.05 6.32 8.35
CA PRO A 76 1.43 5.88 9.59
C PRO A 76 0.24 4.93 9.39
N LEU A 77 -0.41 4.95 8.22
CA LEU A 77 -1.52 4.07 7.89
C LEU A 77 -1.14 2.58 7.96
N ILE A 78 0.13 2.24 7.73
CA ILE A 78 0.65 0.88 7.89
C ILE A 78 0.40 0.35 9.30
N ASN A 79 0.63 1.18 10.31
CA ASN A 79 0.40 0.80 11.70
C ASN A 79 -1.10 0.59 11.98
N LYS A 80 -1.97 1.40 11.38
CA LYS A 80 -3.43 1.22 11.47
C LYS A 80 -3.91 -0.08 10.82
N PHE A 81 -3.33 -0.48 9.68
CA PHE A 81 -3.64 -1.80 9.11
C PHE A 81 -3.24 -2.95 10.04
N ARG A 82 -2.09 -2.83 10.71
CA ARG A 82 -1.61 -3.82 11.70
C ARG A 82 -2.51 -3.86 12.93
N GLU A 83 -2.87 -2.71 13.49
CA GLU A 83 -3.84 -2.60 14.59
C GLU A 83 -5.18 -3.26 14.22
N TYR A 84 -5.69 -2.98 13.02
CA TYR A 84 -6.93 -3.55 12.54
C TYR A 84 -6.86 -5.07 12.39
N LYS A 85 -5.73 -5.60 11.89
CA LYS A 85 -5.50 -7.05 11.81
C LYS A 85 -5.51 -7.72 13.18
N ILE A 86 -4.89 -7.09 14.18
CA ILE A 86 -4.91 -7.58 15.57
C ILE A 86 -6.32 -7.53 16.14
N PHE A 87 -7.05 -6.44 15.88
CA PHE A 87 -8.46 -6.30 16.26
C PHE A 87 -9.31 -7.45 15.68
N LEU A 88 -9.20 -7.73 14.38
CA LEU A 88 -9.89 -8.85 13.75
C LEU A 88 -9.54 -10.20 14.39
N LYS A 89 -8.26 -10.44 14.72
CA LYS A 89 -7.84 -11.66 15.41
C LYS A 89 -8.51 -11.79 16.78
N LYS A 90 -8.56 -10.71 17.57
CA LYS A 90 -9.22 -10.69 18.89
C LYS A 90 -10.73 -10.93 18.77
N VAL A 91 -11.39 -10.31 17.79
CA VAL A 91 -12.82 -10.49 17.54
C VAL A 91 -13.11 -11.94 17.14
N ASN A 92 -12.35 -12.51 16.20
CA ASN A 92 -12.54 -13.89 15.76
C ASN A 92 -12.33 -14.89 16.89
N HIS A 93 -11.34 -14.65 17.77
CA HIS A 93 -11.10 -15.47 18.96
C HIS A 93 -12.27 -15.43 19.94
N ALA A 94 -12.79 -14.24 20.26
CA ALA A 94 -13.94 -14.09 21.15
C ALA A 94 -15.22 -14.68 20.55
N LYS A 95 -15.41 -14.54 19.22
CA LYS A 95 -16.51 -15.18 18.49
C LYS A 95 -16.43 -16.71 18.55
N ALA A 96 -15.24 -17.29 18.37
CA ALA A 96 -15.04 -18.73 18.47
C ALA A 96 -15.38 -19.28 19.87
N LYS A 97 -15.12 -18.48 20.92
CA LYS A 97 -15.51 -18.78 22.30
C LYS A 97 -16.97 -18.46 22.66
N LYS A 98 -17.77 -17.94 21.71
CA LYS A 98 -19.15 -17.51 21.92
C LYS A 98 -19.32 -16.43 23.01
N GLU A 99 -18.29 -15.60 23.23
CA GLU A 99 -18.30 -14.50 24.22
C GLU A 99 -18.93 -13.22 23.62
N GLU A 100 -20.27 -13.15 23.50
CA GLU A 100 -20.95 -12.05 22.80
C GLU A 100 -20.70 -10.65 23.39
N LEU A 101 -20.75 -10.52 24.71
CA LEU A 101 -20.55 -9.22 25.40
C LEU A 101 -19.17 -8.65 25.10
N LYS A 102 -18.15 -9.52 25.06
CA LYS A 102 -16.78 -9.13 24.75
C LYS A 102 -16.62 -8.74 23.28
N VAL A 103 -17.30 -9.44 22.38
CA VAL A 103 -17.34 -9.06 20.96
C VAL A 103 -17.94 -7.65 20.81
N LYS A 104 -19.08 -7.37 21.46
CA LYS A 104 -19.70 -6.03 21.47
C LYS A 104 -18.74 -4.97 22.02
N SER A 105 -18.05 -5.27 23.13
CA SER A 105 -17.05 -4.37 23.72
C SER A 105 -15.85 -4.11 22.80
N LEU A 106 -15.35 -5.15 22.13
CA LEU A 106 -14.27 -5.01 21.15
C LEU A 106 -14.69 -4.12 19.98
N PHE A 107 -15.90 -4.28 19.45
CA PHE A 107 -16.42 -3.45 18.36
C PHE A 107 -16.52 -1.97 18.74
N ARG A 108 -16.82 -1.63 20.00
CA ARG A 108 -16.77 -0.24 20.49
C ARG A 108 -15.39 0.39 20.40
N ARG A 109 -14.33 -0.43 20.46
CA ARG A 109 -12.92 -0.03 20.37
C ARG A 109 -12.32 -0.26 18.98
N LYS A 110 -13.16 -0.38 17.93
CA LYS A 110 -12.69 -0.60 16.56
C LYS A 110 -11.73 0.53 16.13
N PRO A 111 -10.52 0.21 15.65
CA PRO A 111 -9.62 1.21 15.10
C PRO A 111 -10.26 1.93 13.92
N LYS A 112 -10.26 3.27 13.95
CA LYS A 112 -10.69 4.11 12.84
C LYS A 112 -9.50 4.48 11.97
N PHE A 113 -9.71 4.48 10.65
CA PHE A 113 -8.73 4.97 9.69
C PHE A 113 -8.97 6.46 9.43
N THR A 114 -7.93 7.26 9.53
CA THR A 114 -7.94 8.69 9.16
C THR A 114 -7.14 8.85 7.88
N TYR A 115 -7.67 9.62 6.93
CA TYR A 115 -7.05 9.85 5.62
C TYR A 115 -6.69 11.31 5.37
N ASP A 116 -6.94 12.19 6.34
CA ASP A 116 -6.82 13.65 6.20
C ASP A 116 -5.40 14.08 5.82
N HIS A 117 -4.39 13.44 6.41
CA HIS A 117 -3.00 13.73 6.11
C HIS A 117 -2.61 13.30 4.69
N ILE A 118 -3.17 12.20 4.18
CA ILE A 118 -2.94 11.73 2.80
C ILE A 118 -3.56 12.70 1.80
N ILE A 119 -4.79 13.14 2.06
CA ILE A 119 -5.51 14.06 1.18
C ILE A 119 -4.77 15.40 1.11
N LYS A 120 -4.36 15.95 2.25
CA LYS A 120 -3.60 17.22 2.32
C LYS A 120 -2.23 17.13 1.65
N GLU A 121 -1.54 15.99 1.78
CA GLU A 121 -0.26 15.78 1.11
C GLU A 121 -0.43 15.69 -0.42
N ARG A 122 -1.49 15.04 -0.89
CA ARG A 122 -1.79 14.89 -2.32
C ARG A 122 -2.29 16.19 -2.96
N TYR A 123 -3.09 16.96 -2.23
CA TYR A 123 -3.68 18.21 -2.68
C TYR A 123 -3.28 19.36 -1.75
N PRO A 124 -2.06 19.90 -1.88
CA PRO A 124 -1.58 20.96 -1.00
C PRO A 124 -2.34 22.28 -1.18
N ALA A 125 -2.99 22.49 -2.33
CA ALA A 125 -3.81 23.64 -2.63
C ALA A 125 -5.24 23.22 -3.00
N PHE A 126 -6.22 24.05 -2.63
CA PHE A 126 -7.64 23.80 -2.93
C PHE A 126 -7.90 23.64 -4.43
N ILE A 127 -7.25 24.45 -5.27
CA ILE A 127 -7.40 24.37 -6.72
C ILE A 127 -6.95 23.02 -7.28
N SER A 128 -5.95 22.38 -6.67
CA SER A 128 -5.48 21.05 -7.08
C SER A 128 -6.53 19.98 -6.77
N ALA A 129 -7.26 20.12 -5.66
CA ALA A 129 -8.37 19.23 -5.33
C ALA A 129 -9.57 19.42 -6.28
N LEU A 130 -9.88 20.67 -6.66
CA LEU A 130 -10.97 20.97 -7.59
C LEU A 130 -10.72 20.37 -8.98
N ARG A 131 -9.48 20.37 -9.48
CA ARG A 131 -9.14 19.80 -10.79
C ARG A 131 -9.39 18.29 -10.87
N ASP A 132 -9.19 17.57 -9.76
CA ASP A 132 -9.38 16.12 -9.69
C ASP A 132 -10.81 15.74 -9.21
N LEU A 133 -11.67 16.72 -8.91
CA LEU A 133 -13.00 16.48 -8.33
C LEU A 133 -13.94 15.77 -9.29
N ASP A 134 -13.82 16.04 -10.60
CA ASP A 134 -14.70 15.48 -11.63
C ASP A 134 -14.63 13.93 -11.69
N ASP A 135 -13.42 13.37 -11.63
CA ASP A 135 -13.20 11.90 -11.62
C ASP A 135 -13.85 11.24 -10.38
N ALA A 136 -13.74 11.90 -9.22
CA ALA A 136 -14.37 11.42 -7.99
C ALA A 136 -15.91 11.45 -8.08
N LEU A 137 -16.48 12.51 -8.65
CA LEU A 137 -17.93 12.63 -8.83
C LEU A 137 -18.46 11.60 -9.83
N CYS A 138 -17.79 11.42 -10.97
CA CYS A 138 -18.17 10.42 -11.96
C CYS A 138 -18.27 9.02 -11.35
N LEU A 139 -17.28 8.64 -10.52
CA LEU A 139 -17.31 7.34 -9.83
C LEU A 139 -18.45 7.25 -8.82
N CYS A 140 -18.71 8.30 -8.03
CA CYS A 140 -19.82 8.33 -7.08
C CYS A 140 -21.17 8.15 -7.78
N PHE A 141 -21.42 8.89 -8.86
CA PHE A 141 -22.66 8.76 -9.63
C PHE A 141 -22.81 7.39 -10.27
N ALA A 142 -21.72 6.80 -10.79
CA ALA A 142 -21.75 5.44 -11.31
C ALA A 142 -22.22 4.44 -10.25
N PHE A 143 -21.79 4.56 -8.99
CA PHE A 143 -22.25 3.68 -7.90
C PHE A 143 -23.63 4.01 -7.35
N CYS A 144 -24.15 5.23 -7.52
CA CYS A 144 -25.50 5.61 -7.08
C CYS A 144 -26.60 5.10 -8.02
N CYS A 145 -26.27 4.85 -9.29
CA CYS A 145 -27.23 4.35 -10.28
C CYS A 145 -27.38 2.82 -10.29
N PHE A 146 -26.57 2.10 -9.50
CA PHE A 146 -26.70 0.66 -9.24
C PHE A 146 -27.40 0.41 -7.90
#